data_AF-A0A6L8U3I7-F1
#
_entry.id   AF-A0A6L8U3I7-F1
#
_cell.length_a   1.000
_cell.length_b   1.000
_cell.length_c   1.000
_cell.angle_alpha   90.00
_cell.angle_beta   90.00
_cell.angle_gamma   90.00
#
_symmetry.space_group_name_H-M   'P 1'
#
loop_
_entity.id
_entity.type
_entity.pdbx_description
1 polymer ?
#
loop_
_entity_poly.entity_id
_entity_poly.type
_entity_poly.pdbx_seq_one_letter_code
_entity_poly.pdbx_strand_id
1 'polypeptide(L)'
;MDEFEIYELVCPHVFLAHGEKAWMFADPRLINWLHWFRSAIDRPVIVNDYGLKYKGKLSQRGYRCNLCSLVKEKTIAGRTYLSAHTRFQAVDFSVQGMLDEEVRRWIERNKDKMPVNIRVERNTTGWVHVDVATASNDKITYFNG
;
A
#
# COMPACT_ATOMS: atom_id res chain seq x y z
N MET A 1 -3.85 11.49 -16.26
CA MET A 1 -3.26 10.21 -15.86
C MET A 1 -4.09 9.71 -14.70
N ASP A 2 -4.54 8.45 -14.73
CA ASP A 2 -5.68 7.99 -13.92
C ASP A 2 -5.36 7.96 -12.42
N GLU A 3 -6.27 8.53 -11.62
CA GLU A 3 -6.27 8.46 -10.17
C GLU A 3 -6.46 7.01 -9.68
N PHE A 4 -6.10 6.73 -8.43
CA PHE A 4 -6.46 5.44 -7.84
C PHE A 4 -7.97 5.32 -7.64
N GLU A 5 -8.53 4.18 -8.01
CA GLU A 5 -9.89 3.79 -7.65
C GLU A 5 -9.85 3.06 -6.29
N ILE A 6 -10.83 3.26 -5.41
CA ILE A 6 -10.74 2.76 -4.03
C ILE A 6 -10.58 1.23 -3.95
N TYR A 7 -11.19 0.50 -4.89
CA TYR A 7 -11.13 -0.96 -4.91
C TYR A 7 -9.69 -1.47 -5.13
N GLU A 8 -8.83 -0.67 -5.76
CA GLU A 8 -7.40 -0.97 -5.91
C GLU A 8 -6.68 -0.93 -4.56
N LEU A 9 -7.21 -0.20 -3.57
CA LEU A 9 -6.56 0.12 -2.31
C LEU A 9 -7.17 -0.55 -1.09
N VAL A 10 -8.40 -1.07 -1.16
CA VAL A 10 -9.03 -1.78 -0.03
C VAL A 10 -9.19 -3.26 -0.32
N CYS A 11 -9.47 -4.08 0.68
CA CYS A 11 -9.81 -5.49 0.45
C CYS A 11 -11.29 -5.68 0.01
N PRO A 12 -11.66 -6.84 -0.58
CA PRO A 12 -13.00 -7.02 -1.15
C PRO A 12 -14.12 -6.86 -0.13
N HIS A 13 -13.88 -7.25 1.12
CA HIS A 13 -14.87 -7.12 2.20
C HIS A 13 -15.21 -5.65 2.46
N VAL A 14 -14.21 -4.77 2.47
CA VAL A 14 -14.39 -3.33 2.72
C VAL A 14 -15.08 -2.69 1.53
N PHE A 15 -14.65 -3.01 0.31
CA PHE A 15 -15.30 -2.49 -0.88
C PHE A 15 -16.77 -2.93 -0.97
N LEU A 16 -17.09 -4.19 -0.67
CA LEU A 16 -18.46 -4.68 -0.66
C LEU A 16 -19.33 -3.96 0.39
N ALA A 17 -18.78 -3.65 1.56
CA ALA A 17 -19.53 -3.01 2.64
C ALA A 17 -19.70 -1.49 2.46
N HIS A 18 -18.72 -0.81 1.87
CA HIS A 18 -18.65 0.66 1.86
C HIS A 18 -18.55 1.30 0.47
N GLY A 19 -18.16 0.54 -0.56
CA GLY A 19 -17.89 1.05 -1.90
C GLY A 19 -16.91 2.22 -1.88
N GLU A 20 -17.20 3.25 -2.67
CA GLU A 20 -16.44 4.52 -2.71
C GLU A 20 -16.35 5.22 -1.34
N LYS A 21 -17.29 5.00 -0.42
CA LYS A 21 -17.19 5.64 0.90
C LYS A 21 -15.99 5.15 1.71
N ALA A 22 -15.36 4.04 1.32
CA ALA A 22 -14.18 3.51 2.02
C ALA A 22 -12.97 4.47 2.01
N TRP A 23 -12.94 5.49 1.14
CA TRP A 23 -11.97 6.59 1.23
C TRP A 23 -11.93 7.26 2.61
N MET A 24 -13.05 7.27 3.35
CA MET A 24 -13.13 7.84 4.70
C MET A 24 -12.19 7.19 5.72
N PHE A 25 -11.72 5.97 5.44
CA PHE A 25 -10.82 5.23 6.33
C PHE A 25 -9.34 5.50 6.03
N ALA A 26 -9.03 6.11 4.88
CA ALA A 26 -7.67 6.26 4.40
C ALA A 26 -6.90 7.33 5.17
N ASP A 27 -5.63 7.07 5.46
CA ASP A 27 -4.73 8.12 5.93
C ASP A 27 -4.44 9.10 4.77
N PRO A 28 -4.78 10.39 4.89
CA PRO A 28 -4.60 11.35 3.79
C PRO A 28 -3.14 11.46 3.32
N ARG A 29 -2.17 11.17 4.20
CA ARG A 29 -0.74 11.19 3.85
C ARG A 29 -0.39 10.06 2.89
N LEU A 30 -0.94 8.87 3.11
CA LEU A 30 -0.74 7.73 2.22
C LEU A 30 -1.34 8.03 0.85
N ILE A 31 -2.56 8.57 0.81
CA ILE A 31 -3.25 8.90 -0.44
C ILE A 31 -2.47 9.95 -1.22
N ASN A 32 -2.02 11.03 -0.57
CA ASN A 32 -1.19 12.04 -1.20
C ASN A 32 0.11 11.45 -1.78
N TRP A 33 0.78 10.56 -1.03
CA TRP A 33 1.97 9.86 -1.53
C TRP A 33 1.67 8.97 -2.73
N LEU A 34 0.57 8.21 -2.70
CA LEU A 34 0.16 7.32 -3.78
C LEU A 34 -0.12 8.07 -5.09
N HIS A 35 -0.89 9.17 -5.03
CA HIS A 35 -1.17 9.98 -6.22
C HIS A 35 0.10 10.60 -6.79
N TRP A 36 0.96 11.16 -5.92
CA TRP A 36 2.27 11.66 -6.33
C TRP A 36 3.11 10.56 -6.98
N PHE A 37 3.20 9.39 -6.36
CA PHE A 37 4.03 8.28 -6.82
C PHE A 37 3.57 7.76 -8.18
N ARG A 38 2.27 7.49 -8.34
CA ARG A 38 1.68 7.02 -9.61
C ARG A 38 1.94 8.06 -10.72
N SER A 39 1.82 9.35 -10.41
CA SER A 39 2.08 10.43 -11.36
C SER A 39 3.55 10.58 -11.72
N ALA A 40 4.46 10.37 -10.77
CA ALA A 40 5.87 10.63 -10.96
C ALA A 40 6.60 9.46 -11.62
N ILE A 41 6.15 8.22 -11.41
CA ILE A 41 6.80 7.02 -11.95
C ILE A 41 6.44 6.72 -13.40
N ASP A 42 5.36 7.32 -13.91
CA ASP A 42 4.87 7.20 -15.31
C ASP A 42 4.73 5.75 -15.79
N ARG A 43 4.31 4.86 -14.87
CA ARG A 43 4.10 3.43 -15.12
C ARG A 43 2.89 2.93 -14.34
N PRO A 44 2.17 1.90 -14.82
CA PRO A 44 1.08 1.29 -14.06
C PRO A 44 1.56 0.78 -12.70
N VAL A 45 0.96 1.31 -11.64
CA VAL A 45 1.19 0.88 -10.25
C VAL A 45 0.03 -0.02 -9.82
N ILE A 46 0.33 -1.26 -9.45
CA ILE A 46 -0.68 -2.27 -9.08
C ILE A 46 -0.56 -2.55 -7.58
N VAL A 47 -1.59 -2.19 -6.82
CA VAL A 47 -1.72 -2.52 -5.39
C VAL A 47 -2.49 -3.83 -5.28
N ASN A 48 -3.82 -3.78 -5.34
CA ASN A 48 -4.67 -4.95 -5.49
C ASN A 48 -5.05 -5.16 -6.97
N ASP A 49 -5.30 -6.41 -7.35
CA ASP A 49 -5.75 -6.78 -8.70
C ASP A 49 -7.02 -7.65 -8.68
N TYR A 50 -7.64 -7.84 -7.52
CA TYR A 50 -8.95 -8.46 -7.42
C TYR A 50 -10.03 -7.48 -7.92
N GLY A 51 -11.00 -7.97 -8.69
CA GLY A 51 -12.10 -7.17 -9.21
C GLY A 51 -12.28 -7.31 -10.72
N LEU A 52 -13.34 -6.68 -11.24
CA LEU A 52 -13.82 -6.87 -12.62
C LEU A 52 -12.78 -6.46 -13.69
N LYS A 53 -11.94 -5.47 -13.38
CA LYS A 53 -10.96 -4.88 -14.31
C LYS A 53 -9.71 -5.75 -14.48
N TYR A 54 -9.23 -6.38 -13.42
CA TYR A 54 -7.93 -7.06 -13.41
C TYR A 54 -8.02 -8.59 -13.25
N LYS A 55 -9.16 -9.15 -12.80
CA LYS A 55 -9.42 -10.59 -12.61
C LYS A 55 -8.30 -11.35 -11.87
N GLY A 56 -7.47 -10.66 -11.10
CA GLY A 56 -6.36 -11.21 -10.35
C GLY A 56 -6.78 -11.72 -8.98
N LYS A 57 -5.79 -12.09 -8.16
CA LYS A 57 -6.00 -12.75 -6.84
C LYS A 57 -5.46 -11.95 -5.66
N LEU A 58 -4.70 -10.89 -5.91
CA LEU A 58 -4.09 -10.01 -4.92
C LEU A 58 -5.15 -9.09 -4.33
N SER A 59 -5.52 -9.35 -3.08
CA SER A 59 -6.63 -8.69 -2.39
C SER A 59 -6.33 -8.15 -1.00
N GLN A 60 -5.10 -8.36 -0.53
CA GLN A 60 -4.66 -7.99 0.80
C GLN A 60 -3.36 -7.16 0.73
N ARG A 61 -3.22 -6.32 -0.29
CA ARG A 61 -2.02 -5.48 -0.51
C ARG A 61 -2.22 -4.02 -0.10
N GLY A 62 -3.46 -3.53 -0.06
CA GLY A 62 -3.80 -2.24 0.53
C GLY A 62 -4.33 -2.36 1.96
N TYR A 63 -5.49 -1.74 2.24
CA TYR A 63 -6.19 -1.81 3.52
C TYR A 63 -6.69 -3.24 3.83
N ARG A 64 -6.36 -3.74 5.02
CA ARG A 64 -6.74 -5.08 5.51
C ARG A 64 -7.74 -4.98 6.66
N CYS A 65 -8.95 -5.47 6.47
CA CYS A 65 -9.95 -5.58 7.54
C CYS A 65 -9.76 -6.85 8.40
N ASN A 66 -10.47 -6.93 9.52
CA ASN A 66 -10.48 -8.09 10.41
C ASN A 66 -10.95 -9.41 9.76
N LEU A 67 -11.67 -9.35 8.64
CA LEU A 67 -12.12 -10.54 7.90
C LEU A 67 -11.07 -11.07 6.89
N CYS A 68 -10.02 -10.30 6.61
CA CYS A 68 -8.92 -10.74 5.75
C CYS A 68 -8.19 -11.93 6.38
N SER A 69 -7.85 -12.95 5.59
CA SER A 69 -7.24 -14.19 6.11
C SER A 69 -5.96 -13.90 6.91
N LEU A 70 -5.10 -13.00 6.41
CA LEU A 70 -3.87 -12.61 7.09
C LEU A 70 -4.12 -12.00 8.47
N VAL A 71 -5.21 -11.26 8.65
CA VAL A 71 -5.56 -10.62 9.93
C VAL A 71 -6.20 -11.65 10.88
N LYS A 72 -7.11 -12.46 10.34
CA LYS A 72 -7.80 -13.52 11.08
C LYS A 72 -6.82 -14.55 11.62
N GLU A 73 -5.85 -14.98 10.82
CA GLU A 73 -4.82 -15.94 11.23
C GLU A 73 -3.99 -15.44 12.42
N LYS A 74 -3.65 -14.15 12.46
CA LYS A 74 -2.91 -13.56 13.59
C LYS A 74 -3.75 -13.56 14.87
N THR A 75 -5.06 -13.27 14.73
CA THR A 75 -6.01 -13.33 15.84
C THR A 75 -6.14 -14.74 16.40
N ILE A 76 -6.31 -15.74 15.52
CA ILE A 76 -6.39 -17.17 15.91
C ILE A 76 -5.10 -17.60 16.61
N ALA A 77 -3.95 -17.11 16.16
CA ALA A 77 -2.65 -17.39 16.78
C ALA A 77 -2.41 -16.65 18.11
N GLY A 78 -3.40 -15.89 18.62
CA GLY A 78 -3.26 -15.10 19.86
C GLY A 78 -2.24 -13.96 19.75
N ARG A 79 -1.94 -13.49 18.53
CA ARG A 79 -0.94 -12.44 18.28
C ARG A 79 -1.61 -11.10 18.06
N THR A 80 -1.16 -10.10 18.80
CA THR A 80 -1.51 -8.69 18.53
C THR A 80 -1.09 -8.32 17.12
N TYR A 81 -2.02 -7.79 16.32
CA TYR A 81 -1.77 -7.42 14.93
C TYR A 81 -2.17 -5.96 14.65
N LEU A 82 -1.26 -5.04 14.96
CA LEU A 82 -1.41 -3.60 14.74
C LEU A 82 -0.52 -3.13 13.58
N SER A 83 -0.73 -3.72 12.41
CA SER A 83 -0.01 -3.37 11.18
C SER A 83 -0.46 -2.01 10.63
N ALA A 84 0.40 -1.34 9.87
CA ALA A 84 0.01 -0.14 9.12
C ALA A 84 -1.09 -0.44 8.07
N HIS A 85 -1.17 -1.68 7.54
CA HIS A 85 -2.25 -2.08 6.65
C HIS A 85 -3.63 -2.10 7.32
N THR A 86 -3.72 -2.41 8.62
CA THR A 86 -5.01 -2.41 9.35
C THR A 86 -5.43 -1.01 9.78
N ARG A 87 -4.57 -0.01 9.58
CA ARG A 87 -4.85 1.42 9.81
C ARG A 87 -4.98 2.23 8.51
N PHE A 88 -5.00 1.56 7.35
CA PHE A 88 -5.00 2.18 6.03
C PHE A 88 -3.86 3.19 5.84
N GLN A 89 -2.68 2.81 6.34
CA GLN A 89 -1.44 3.60 6.32
C GLN A 89 -0.34 2.95 5.48
N ALA A 90 -0.60 1.79 4.87
CA ALA A 90 0.37 1.06 4.08
C ALA A 90 -0.19 0.48 2.80
N VAL A 91 0.70 0.27 1.83
CA VAL A 91 0.47 -0.51 0.62
C VAL A 91 1.65 -1.42 0.33
N ASP A 92 1.34 -2.61 -0.16
CA ASP A 92 2.23 -3.46 -0.91
C ASP A 92 1.89 -3.27 -2.39
N PHE A 93 2.85 -3.00 -3.26
CA PHE A 93 2.55 -2.75 -4.67
C PHE A 93 3.66 -3.21 -5.60
N SER A 94 3.31 -3.32 -6.87
CA SER A 94 4.22 -3.66 -7.96
C SER A 94 4.10 -2.60 -9.04
N VAL A 95 5.17 -2.32 -9.76
CA VAL A 95 5.17 -1.37 -10.88
C VAL A 95 5.43 -2.15 -12.15
N GLN A 96 4.53 -2.04 -13.12
CA GLN A 96 4.61 -2.83 -14.35
C GLN A 96 5.91 -2.52 -15.10
N GLY A 97 6.67 -3.57 -15.41
CA GLY A 97 7.95 -3.46 -16.12
C GLY A 97 9.13 -3.03 -15.26
N MET A 98 9.01 -3.08 -13.92
CA MET A 98 10.12 -2.81 -12.99
C MET A 98 10.28 -3.95 -11.98
N LEU A 99 11.52 -4.25 -11.61
CA LEU A 99 11.86 -5.10 -10.47
C LEU A 99 11.63 -4.33 -9.16
N ASP A 100 11.33 -5.05 -8.07
CA ASP A 100 11.10 -4.44 -6.74
C ASP A 100 12.28 -3.55 -6.30
N GLU A 101 13.50 -3.99 -6.57
CA GLU A 101 14.73 -3.25 -6.27
C GLU A 101 14.86 -1.97 -7.12
N GLU A 102 14.43 -1.98 -8.37
CA GLU A 102 14.41 -0.79 -9.22
C GLU A 102 13.39 0.24 -8.70
N VAL A 103 12.25 -0.24 -8.21
CA VAL A 103 11.23 0.61 -7.59
C VAL A 103 11.78 1.24 -6.31
N ARG A 104 12.40 0.47 -5.40
CA ARG A 104 13.04 1.02 -4.18
C ARG A 104 14.11 2.06 -4.50
N ARG A 105 14.98 1.79 -5.49
CA ARG A 105 15.98 2.77 -5.95
C ARG A 105 15.36 4.02 -6.54
N TRP A 106 14.26 3.88 -7.29
CA TRP A 106 13.55 5.02 -7.84
C TRP A 106 12.98 5.91 -6.74
N ILE A 107 12.39 5.30 -5.69
CA ILE A 107 11.87 6.02 -4.52
C ILE A 107 12.99 6.78 -3.81
N GLU A 108 14.11 6.11 -3.54
CA GLU A 108 15.29 6.76 -2.90
C GLU A 108 15.81 7.94 -3.72
N ARG A 109 15.93 7.79 -5.05
CA ARG A 109 16.39 8.85 -5.96
C ARG A 109 15.46 10.05 -6.04
N ASN A 110 14.17 9.87 -5.73
CA ASN A 110 13.16 10.93 -5.79
C ASN A 110 12.67 11.39 -4.41
N LYS A 111 13.36 10.98 -3.34
CA LYS A 111 12.89 11.20 -1.96
C LYS A 111 12.61 12.67 -1.61
N ASP A 112 13.41 13.59 -2.14
CA ASP A 112 13.29 15.01 -1.84
C ASP A 112 12.02 15.64 -2.44
N LYS A 113 11.44 14.99 -3.46
CA LYS A 113 10.20 15.41 -4.12
C LYS A 113 8.94 14.82 -3.47
N MET A 114 9.10 13.86 -2.55
CA MET A 114 7.96 13.20 -1.93
C MET A 114 7.17 14.15 -1.03
N PRO A 115 5.83 14.11 -1.06
CA PRO A 115 4.99 15.01 -0.28
C PRO A 115 5.03 14.74 1.23
N VAL A 116 5.40 13.51 1.62
CA VAL A 116 5.39 13.06 3.02
C VAL A 116 6.58 12.14 3.31
N ASN A 117 6.89 11.97 4.59
CA ASN A 117 7.85 10.98 5.05
C ASN A 117 7.23 9.58 5.03
N ILE A 118 7.99 8.59 4.59
CA ILE A 118 7.52 7.21 4.48
C ILE A 118 8.49 6.22 5.14
N ARG A 119 8.02 5.00 5.33
CA ARG A 119 8.85 3.84 5.60
C ARG A 119 8.84 2.89 4.40
N VAL A 120 9.96 2.22 4.16
CA VAL A 120 10.13 1.26 3.08
C VAL A 120 10.72 -0.04 3.63
N GLU A 121 10.11 -1.18 3.31
CA GLU A 121 10.65 -2.48 3.72
C GLU A 121 11.79 -2.92 2.80
N ARG A 122 12.93 -3.35 3.38
CA ARG A 122 14.18 -3.58 2.64
C ARG A 122 14.18 -4.82 1.74
N ASN A 123 13.55 -5.92 2.17
CA ASN A 123 13.81 -7.25 1.61
C ASN A 123 12.53 -7.99 1.17
N THR A 124 11.52 -7.26 0.69
CA THR A 124 10.32 -7.87 0.12
C THR A 124 10.57 -8.41 -1.30
N THR A 125 9.96 -9.55 -1.63
CA THR A 125 10.12 -10.23 -2.92
C THR A 125 8.77 -10.46 -3.56
N GLY A 126 8.54 -9.87 -4.73
CA GLY A 126 7.26 -9.82 -5.43
C GLY A 126 6.44 -8.57 -5.14
N TRP A 127 6.92 -7.69 -4.26
CA TRP A 127 6.30 -6.40 -3.94
C TRP A 127 7.28 -5.41 -3.34
N VAL A 128 6.91 -4.13 -3.39
CA VAL A 128 7.47 -3.06 -2.57
C VAL A 128 6.44 -2.69 -1.51
N HIS A 129 6.90 -2.62 -0.25
CA HIS A 129 6.07 -2.14 0.86
C HIS A 129 6.42 -0.69 1.17
N VAL A 130 5.38 0.14 1.26
CA VAL A 130 5.48 1.54 1.73
C VAL A 130 4.40 1.80 2.76
N ASP A 131 4.76 2.53 3.82
CA ASP A 131 3.80 3.03 4.79
C ASP A 131 4.12 4.44 5.28
N VAL A 132 3.13 5.14 5.84
CA VAL A 132 3.26 6.48 6.45
C VAL A 132 3.26 6.43 7.98
N ALA A 133 3.42 5.25 8.58
CA ALA A 133 3.46 5.03 10.02
C ALA A 133 4.88 5.27 10.58
N THR A 134 5.49 6.40 10.20
CA THR A 134 6.80 6.83 10.69
C THR A 134 6.66 7.90 11.78
N ALA A 135 7.55 7.84 12.77
CA ALA A 135 7.80 8.92 13.72
C ALA A 135 9.12 9.65 13.41
N SER A 136 9.86 9.24 12.37
CA SER A 136 11.10 9.89 11.96
C SER A 136 10.82 11.15 11.15
N ASN A 137 11.73 12.12 11.28
CA ASN A 137 11.79 13.30 10.44
C ASN A 137 12.51 13.04 9.10
N ASP A 138 13.13 11.86 8.94
CA ASP A 138 13.74 11.45 7.67
C ASP A 138 12.68 11.22 6.58
N LYS A 139 13.01 11.59 5.35
CA LYS A 139 12.13 11.33 4.19
C LYS A 139 11.81 9.85 4.00
N ILE A 140 12.80 8.99 4.22
CA ILE A 140 12.64 7.53 4.13
C ILE A 140 13.26 6.88 5.37
N THR A 141 12.47 6.08 6.07
CA THR A 141 12.97 5.16 7.10
C THR A 141 12.84 3.72 6.60
N TYR A 142 13.96 3.01 6.51
CA TYR A 142 13.94 1.62 6.09
C TYR A 142 13.80 0.66 7.28
N PHE A 143 13.06 -0.44 7.10
CA PHE A 143 12.85 -1.45 8.14
C PHE A 143 12.78 -2.88 7.59
N ASN A 144 12.73 -3.86 8.50
CA ASN A 144 12.47 -5.27 8.21
C ASN A 144 11.15 -5.67 8.91
N GLY A 145 10.24 -6.33 8.18
CA GLY A 145 8.92 -6.75 8.67
C GLY A 145 8.91 -8.00 9.56
#